data_AF-A0A2V5WJS4-F1
#
_entry.id   AF-A0A2V5WJS4-F1
#
_cell.length_a   1.000
_cell.length_b   1.000
_cell.length_c   1.000
_cell.angle_alpha   90.00
_cell.angle_beta   90.00
_cell.angle_gamma   90.00
#
_symmetry.space_group_name_H-M   'P 1'
#
loop_
_entity.id
_entity.type
_entity.pdbx_description
1 polymer ?
#
loop_
_entity_poly.entity_id
_entity_poly.type
_entity_poly.pdbx_seq_one_letter_code
_entity_poly.pdbx_strand_id
1 'polypeptide(L)' 'QPERTSRVLKMVTAMDAEGFGNCTNTYECEAVCPAQIRASFIAKLNREYGVATLKRKAG' A
#
# COMPACT_ATOMS: atom_id res chain seq x y z
N GLN A 1 2.39 11.77 12.51
CA GLN A 1 1.03 11.22 12.37
C GLN A 1 0.94 9.93 13.18
N PRO A 2 0.26 9.93 14.33
CA PRO A 2 0.19 8.79 15.24
C PRO A 2 -0.48 7.55 14.60
N GLU A 3 -1.49 7.74 13.74
CA GLU A 3 -2.22 6.63 13.10
C GLU A 3 -1.58 6.06 11.82
N ARG A 4 -0.48 6.64 11.32
CA ARG A 4 0.05 6.30 9.99
C ARG A 4 0.42 4.81 9.87
N THR A 5 1.09 4.27 10.88
CA THR A 5 1.51 2.85 10.95
C THR A 5 0.30 1.92 10.96
N SER A 6 -0.68 2.15 11.84
CA SER A 6 -1.85 1.29 11.94
C SER A 6 -2.73 1.40 10.69
N ARG A 7 -2.86 2.61 10.12
CA ARG A 7 -3.62 2.86 8.90
C ARG A 7 -3.05 2.11 7.70
N VAL A 8 -1.73 2.17 7.46
CA VAL A 8 -1.14 1.50 6.30
C VAL A 8 -1.25 -0.02 6.41
N LEU A 9 -1.08 -0.58 7.62
CA LEU A 9 -1.26 -2.02 7.84
C LEU A 9 -2.70 -2.44 7.53
N LYS A 10 -3.69 -1.71 8.05
CA LYS A 10 -5.12 -1.99 7.79
C LYS A 10 -5.48 -1.88 6.31
N MET A 11 -4.91 -0.89 5.61
CA MET A 11 -5.16 -0.69 4.19
C MET A 11 -4.67 -1.86 3.35
N VAL A 12 -3.43 -2.31 3.59
CA VAL A 12 -2.87 -3.47 2.88
C VAL A 12 -3.65 -4.75 3.23
N THR A 13 -4.04 -4.95 4.49
CA THR A 13 -4.89 -6.10 4.86
C THR A 13 -6.25 -6.09 4.15
N ALA A 14 -6.88 -4.93 4.00
CA ALA A 14 -8.13 -4.82 3.24
C ALA A 14 -7.89 -5.11 1.75
N MET A 15 -6.81 -4.57 1.16
CA MET A 15 -6.42 -4.84 -0.23
C MET A 15 -6.21 -6.34 -0.47
N ASP A 16 -5.48 -7.02 0.40
CA ASP A 16 -5.24 -8.47 0.30
C ASP A 16 -6.56 -9.26 0.40
N ALA A 17 -7.46 -8.88 1.32
CA ALA A 17 -8.76 -9.53 1.53
C ALA A 17 -9.71 -9.32 0.34
N GLU A 18 -9.68 -8.15 -0.28
CA GLU A 18 -10.46 -7.80 -1.46
C GLU A 18 -9.79 -8.31 -2.77
N GLY A 19 -8.60 -8.90 -2.68
CA GLY A 19 -7.88 -9.45 -3.83
C GLY A 19 -7.27 -8.39 -4.74
N PHE A 20 -7.03 -7.18 -4.23
CA PHE A 20 -6.27 -6.17 -4.96
C PHE A 20 -4.85 -6.68 -5.20
N GLY A 21 -4.49 -6.85 -6.46
CA GLY A 21 -3.15 -7.24 -6.86
C GLY A 21 -2.10 -6.17 -6.55
N ASN A 22 -0.83 -6.55 -6.67
CA ASN A 22 0.30 -5.63 -6.54
C ASN A 22 0.59 -4.92 -7.86
N CYS A 23 1.01 -3.66 -7.79
CA CYS A 23 1.52 -2.94 -8.95
C CYS A 23 2.99 -3.30 -9.22
N THR A 24 3.32 -3.59 -10.48
CA THR A 24 4.69 -3.76 -10.96
C THR A 24 5.25 -2.45 -11.51
N ASN A 25 6.55 -2.39 -11.78
CA ASN A 25 7.21 -1.21 -12.36
C ASN A 25 6.83 -0.94 -13.83
N THR A 26 5.96 -1.75 -14.42
CA THR A 26 5.36 -1.50 -15.74
C THR A 26 4.19 -0.51 -15.65
N TYR A 27 3.74 -0.16 -14.43
CA TYR A 27 2.69 0.83 -14.16
C TYR A 27 1.31 0.51 -14.76
N GLU A 28 1.06 -0.74 -15.14
CA GLU A 28 -0.24 -1.20 -15.65
C GLU A 28 -1.38 -0.95 -14.66
N CYS A 29 -1.08 -1.02 -13.36
CA CYS A 29 -2.03 -0.77 -12.28
C CYS A 29 -2.66 0.63 -12.35
N GLU A 30 -1.92 1.65 -12.80
CA GLU A 30 -2.43 3.03 -12.91
C GLU A 30 -3.34 3.16 -14.12
N ALA A 31 -2.99 2.52 -15.24
CA ALA A 31 -3.77 2.53 -16.47
C ALA A 31 -5.15 1.84 -16.31
N VAL A 32 -5.22 0.77 -15.51
CA VAL A 32 -6.45 -0.02 -15.32
C VAL A 32 -7.26 0.39 -14.09
N CYS A 33 -6.73 1.26 -13.22
CA CYS A 33 -7.40 1.58 -11.96
C CYS A 33 -8.70 2.37 -12.22
N PRO A 34 -9.88 1.89 -11.79
CA PRO A 34 -11.13 2.62 -11.94
C PRO A 34 -11.15 3.93 -11.15
N ALA A 35 -10.39 3.99 -10.04
CA ALA A 35 -10.24 5.17 -9.20
C ALA A 35 -9.14 6.13 -9.68
N GLN A 36 -8.46 5.82 -10.79
CA GLN A 36 -7.43 6.69 -11.40
C GLN A 36 -6.32 7.12 -10.43
N ILE A 37 -5.92 6.20 -9.54
CA ILE A 37 -4.82 6.47 -8.61
C ILE A 37 -3.48 6.42 -9.36
N ARG A 38 -2.61 7.38 -9.07
CA ARG A 38 -1.25 7.38 -9.64
C ARG A 38 -0.40 6.30 -8.99
N ALA A 39 0.50 5.68 -9.74
CA ALA A 39 1.46 4.70 -9.22
C ALA A 39 2.35 5.28 -8.12
N SER A 40 2.56 6.60 -8.09
CA SER A 40 3.28 7.27 -7.01
C SER A 40 2.62 7.12 -5.63
N PHE A 41 1.29 7.02 -5.56
CA PHE A 41 0.58 6.73 -4.31
C PHE A 41 0.81 5.30 -3.86
N ILE A 42 0.86 4.35 -4.79
CA ILE A 42 1.14 2.93 -4.51
C ILE A 42 2.59 2.76 -4.06
N ALA A 43 3.55 3.44 -4.71
CA ALA A 43 4.94 3.44 -4.28
C ALA A 43 5.11 4.00 -2.85
N LYS A 44 4.37 5.07 -2.53
CA LYS A 44 4.31 5.63 -1.17
C LYS A 44 3.73 4.63 -0.18
N LEU A 45 2.61 3.97 -0.54
CA LEU A 45 1.98 2.93 0.28
C LEU A 45 2.96 1.80 0.60
N ASN A 46 3.64 1.25 -0.40
CA ASN A 46 4.59 0.15 -0.24
C ASN A 46 5.75 0.52 0.69
N ARG A 47 6.29 1.74 0.54
CA ARG A 47 7.33 2.26 1.44
C ARG A 47 6.83 2.38 2.87
N GLU A 48 5.63 2.93 3.06
CA GLU A 48 5.01 3.07 4.37
C GLU A 48 4.74 1.71 5.02
N TYR A 49 4.27 0.74 4.25
CA TYR A 49 4.01 -0.62 4.72
C TYR A 49 5.29 -1.32 5.17
N GLY A 50 6.39 -1.19 4.42
CA GLY A 50 7.70 -1.72 4.82
C GLY A 50 8.18 -1.15 6.15
N VAL A 51 8.13 0.18 6.29
CA VAL A 51 8.49 0.85 7.56
C VAL A 51 7.56 0.42 8.70
N ALA A 52 6.25 0.34 8.46
CA ALA A 52 5.27 -0.07 9.46
C ALA A 52 5.47 -1.52 9.92
N THR A 53 5.80 -2.41 8.98
CA THR A 53 6.09 -3.82 9.26
C THR A 53 7.35 -3.97 10.11
N LEU A 54 8.42 -3.23 9.79
CA LEU A 54 9.64 -3.21 10.61
C LEU A 54 9.36 -2.67 12.02
N LYS A 55 8.63 -1.56 12.13
CA LYS A 55 8.25 -1.00 13.43
C LYS A 55 7.40 -1.95 14.27
N ARG A 56 6.44 -2.66 13.65
CA ARG A 56 5.61 -3.67 14.32
C ARG A 56 6.41 -4.87 14.80
N LYS A 57 7.50 -5.24 14.12
CA LYS A 57 8.38 -6.35 14.51
C LYS A 57 9.42 -5.97 15.57
N ALA A 58 9.75 -4.68 15.67
CA ALA A 58 10.78 -4.17 16.59
C ALA A 58 10.25 -3.74 17.96
N GLY A 59 8.93 -3.65 18.13
CA GLY A 59 8.25 -3.47 19.41
C GLY A 59 7.57 -4.76 19.83
#